data_AF-A0A1F6YI62-F1
#
_entry.id   AF-A0A1F6YI62-F1
#
_cell.length_a   1.000
_cell.length_b   1.000
_cell.length_c   1.000
_cell.angle_alpha   90.00
_cell.angle_beta   90.00
_cell.angle_gamma   90.00
#
_symmetry.space_group_name_H-M   'P 1'
#
loop_
_entity.id
_entity.type
_entity.pdbx_description
1 polymer ?
#
loop_
_entity_poly.entity_id
_entity_poly.type
_entity_poly.pdbx_seq_one_letter_code
_entity_poly.pdbx_strand_id
1 'polypeptide(L)'
;MINLKDKLSHIITSRPDVIQFAKDRKYEEAWIIKLSDKKPTEVDIERYLKKDKFETIIVEYIWNSQDDNNRFVLTLFLDKKCKLQDPKKFIEISLDLFYTYSNFEDFLNIIDNQIIGSEYLLLNQTDSINLGVFNYWLSVGPVDLWSKKEIYDFEKIKSKIKTRPEIERTDLNYQGLLFRFNVSGILDGPYYGIKTPCCNKIGNDWVIDFDKVEYWTKLMLGI
;
A
#
# COMPACT_ATOMS: atom_id res chain seq x y z
N MET A 1 -24.91 3.47 -1.39
CA MET A 1 -23.75 2.99 -0.61
C MET A 1 -22.54 3.67 -1.24
N ILE A 2 -21.85 4.56 -0.52
CA ILE A 2 -20.71 5.31 -1.11
C ILE A 2 -19.55 4.34 -1.32
N ASN A 3 -19.00 4.31 -2.54
CA ASN A 3 -17.89 3.44 -2.94
C ASN A 3 -16.62 3.79 -2.14
N LEU A 4 -15.81 2.80 -1.74
CA LEU A 4 -14.53 3.02 -1.04
C LEU A 4 -13.59 3.91 -1.87
N LYS A 5 -13.63 3.74 -3.20
CA LYS A 5 -12.92 4.58 -4.16
C LYS A 5 -13.28 6.06 -4.01
N ASP A 6 -14.57 6.38 -3.94
CA ASP A 6 -15.07 7.75 -3.76
C ASP A 6 -14.66 8.32 -2.39
N LYS A 7 -14.76 7.53 -1.32
CA LYS A 7 -14.32 7.98 0.01
C LYS A 7 -12.84 8.32 0.03
N LEU A 8 -12.02 7.46 -0.56
CA LEU A 8 -10.57 7.66 -0.61
C LEU A 8 -10.18 8.80 -1.56
N SER A 9 -10.91 9.06 -2.66
CA SER A 9 -10.62 10.21 -3.55
C SER A 9 -10.83 11.56 -2.87
N HIS A 10 -11.74 11.65 -1.90
CA HIS A 10 -11.91 12.85 -1.07
C HIS A 10 -10.83 13.03 0.00
N ILE A 11 -10.16 11.95 0.41
CA ILE A 11 -9.09 11.97 1.43
C ILE A 11 -7.73 12.19 0.76
N ILE A 12 -7.47 11.49 -0.34
CA ILE A 12 -6.19 11.49 -1.07
C ILE A 12 -6.29 12.50 -2.21
N THR A 13 -6.10 13.76 -1.84
CA THR A 13 -6.23 14.89 -2.78
C THR A 13 -4.89 15.32 -3.38
N SER A 14 -3.78 14.94 -2.76
CA SER A 14 -2.43 15.21 -3.25
C SER A 14 -1.98 14.18 -4.29
N ARG A 15 -0.91 14.51 -5.01
CA ARG A 15 -0.15 13.56 -5.83
C ARG A 15 0.79 12.74 -4.95
N PRO A 16 1.13 11.49 -5.33
CA PRO A 16 2.19 10.74 -4.64
C PRO A 16 3.51 11.51 -4.76
N ASP A 17 4.29 11.55 -3.68
CA ASP A 17 5.57 12.25 -3.61
C ASP A 17 6.77 11.29 -3.68
N VAL A 18 6.53 9.99 -3.50
CA VAL A 18 7.52 8.93 -3.72
C VAL A 18 6.87 7.77 -4.48
N ILE A 19 7.61 7.19 -5.42
CA ILE A 19 7.33 5.89 -6.01
C ILE A 19 8.50 4.96 -5.71
N GLN A 20 8.20 3.69 -5.41
CA GLN A 20 9.24 2.67 -5.26
C GLN A 20 8.90 1.40 -6.01
N PHE A 21 9.93 0.76 -6.55
CA PHE A 21 9.83 -0.55 -7.18
C PHE A 21 10.65 -1.57 -6.41
N ALA A 22 10.06 -2.73 -6.14
CA ALA A 22 10.74 -3.87 -5.52
C ALA A 22 10.56 -5.12 -6.38
N LYS A 23 11.51 -6.05 -6.28
CA LYS A 23 11.45 -7.37 -6.92
C LYS A 23 11.26 -8.45 -5.87
N ASP A 24 10.32 -9.37 -6.08
CA ASP A 24 10.09 -10.53 -5.21
C ASP A 24 9.99 -10.20 -3.71
N ARG A 25 9.38 -9.05 -3.37
CA ARG A 25 9.24 -8.54 -1.99
C ARG A 25 10.56 -8.24 -1.27
N LYS A 26 11.68 -8.15 -1.99
CA LYS A 26 12.96 -7.61 -1.50
C LYS A 26 12.89 -6.09 -1.46
N TYR A 27 12.07 -5.60 -0.56
CA TYR A 27 11.82 -4.18 -0.45
C TYR A 27 13.18 -3.48 -0.14
N GLU A 28 14.10 -4.08 0.61
CA GLU A 28 15.33 -3.43 1.11
C GLU A 28 16.30 -3.02 -0.01
N GLU A 29 16.08 -3.57 -1.20
CA GLU A 29 16.79 -3.25 -2.44
C GLU A 29 15.93 -2.41 -3.41
N ALA A 30 14.82 -1.83 -2.92
CA ALA A 30 13.87 -1.12 -3.74
C ALA A 30 14.51 0.07 -4.45
N TRP A 31 14.11 0.27 -5.70
CA TRP A 31 14.43 1.46 -6.44
C TRP A 31 13.43 2.55 -6.10
N ILE A 32 13.88 3.50 -5.28
CA ILE A 32 13.06 4.59 -4.74
C ILE A 32 13.33 5.87 -5.56
N ILE A 33 12.26 6.52 -6.00
CA ILE A 33 12.30 7.74 -6.80
C ILE A 33 11.40 8.78 -6.13
N LYS A 34 11.95 9.97 -5.87
CA LYS A 34 11.16 11.09 -5.34
C LYS A 34 10.57 11.88 -6.50
N LEU A 35 9.43 12.52 -6.27
CA LEU A 35 8.79 13.36 -7.29
C LEU A 35 9.67 14.53 -7.73
N SER A 36 10.55 15.01 -6.84
CA SER A 36 11.54 16.05 -7.13
C SER A 36 12.64 15.60 -8.11
N ASP A 37 12.80 14.29 -8.29
CA ASP A 37 13.84 13.74 -9.15
C ASP A 37 13.44 13.85 -10.62
N LYS A 38 14.42 13.72 -11.53
CA LYS A 38 14.10 13.61 -12.95
C LYS A 38 13.47 12.25 -13.21
N LYS A 39 12.47 12.22 -14.10
CA LYS A 39 11.89 10.96 -14.59
C LYS A 39 12.99 10.04 -15.12
N PRO A 40 13.08 8.79 -14.62
CA PRO A 40 14.05 7.82 -15.11
C PRO A 40 13.95 7.61 -16.62
N THR A 41 15.10 7.41 -17.25
CA THR A 41 15.19 7.12 -18.69
C THR A 41 14.98 5.63 -18.96
N GLU A 42 14.76 5.29 -20.24
CA GLU A 42 14.70 3.90 -20.69
C GLU A 42 15.95 3.09 -20.28
N VAL A 43 17.13 3.71 -20.31
CA VAL A 43 18.39 3.08 -19.90
C VAL A 43 18.40 2.77 -18.39
N ASP A 44 17.83 3.64 -17.56
CA ASP A 44 17.72 3.41 -16.12
C ASP A 44 16.78 2.25 -15.80
N ILE A 45 15.65 2.18 -16.49
CA ILE A 45 14.67 1.09 -16.36
C ILE A 45 15.31 -0.24 -16.76
N GLU A 46 16.01 -0.29 -17.89
CA GLU A 46 16.71 -1.51 -18.33
C GLU A 46 17.78 -1.96 -17.35
N ARG A 47 18.56 -1.01 -16.80
CA ARG A 47 19.58 -1.32 -15.79
C ARG A 47 18.93 -1.92 -14.55
N TYR A 48 17.83 -1.33 -14.07
CA TYR A 48 17.08 -1.88 -12.93
C TYR A 48 16.59 -3.29 -13.21
N LEU A 49 15.97 -3.55 -14.37
CA LEU A 49 15.46 -4.87 -14.74
C LEU A 49 16.57 -5.93 -14.84
N LYS A 50 17.72 -5.58 -15.43
CA LYS A 50 18.86 -6.49 -15.63
C LYS A 50 19.65 -6.84 -14.36
N LYS A 51 19.52 -6.04 -13.29
CA LYS A 51 20.31 -6.19 -12.06
C LYS A 51 20.23 -7.60 -11.46
N ASP A 52 19.03 -8.19 -11.44
CA ASP A 52 18.75 -9.48 -10.81
C ASP A 52 17.63 -10.19 -11.55
N LYS A 53 17.61 -11.53 -11.52
CA LYS A 53 16.46 -12.33 -11.94
C LYS A 53 15.34 -12.18 -10.90
N PHE A 54 14.09 -12.10 -11.37
CA PHE A 54 12.92 -11.96 -10.53
C PHE A 54 11.69 -12.62 -11.18
N GLU A 55 10.68 -12.90 -10.37
CA GLU A 55 9.38 -13.41 -10.83
C GLU A 55 8.31 -12.32 -10.82
N THR A 56 8.35 -11.41 -9.84
CA THR A 56 7.33 -10.38 -9.63
C THR A 56 7.96 -9.01 -9.41
N ILE A 57 7.42 -7.99 -10.08
CA ILE A 57 7.70 -6.58 -9.77
C ILE A 57 6.53 -6.03 -8.94
N ILE A 58 6.87 -5.28 -7.90
CA ILE A 58 5.93 -4.60 -7.02
C ILE A 58 6.20 -3.11 -7.16
N VAL A 59 5.14 -2.32 -7.29
CA VAL A 59 5.21 -0.86 -7.20
C VAL A 59 4.47 -0.41 -5.96
N GLU A 60 5.06 0.53 -5.21
CA GLU A 60 4.35 1.30 -4.20
C GLU A 60 4.34 2.78 -4.56
N TYR A 61 3.15 3.36 -4.57
CA TYR A 61 2.94 4.80 -4.65
C TYR A 61 2.72 5.31 -3.23
N ILE A 62 3.49 6.30 -2.82
CA ILE A 62 3.49 6.84 -1.46
C ILE A 62 3.08 8.30 -1.55
N TRP A 63 2.03 8.65 -0.81
CA TRP A 63 1.56 10.00 -0.61
C TRP A 63 1.97 10.48 0.77
N ASN A 64 2.33 11.77 0.84
CA ASN A 64 2.70 12.45 2.07
C ASN A 64 3.83 11.69 2.78
N SER A 65 4.88 11.31 2.04
CA SER A 65 5.98 10.48 2.56
C SER A 65 6.70 11.11 3.76
N GLN A 66 6.63 12.42 3.94
CA GLN A 66 7.22 13.14 5.08
C GLN A 66 6.21 13.50 6.18
N ASP A 67 4.93 13.19 6.00
CA ASP A 67 3.88 13.44 6.99
C ASP A 67 3.24 12.11 7.40
N ASP A 68 3.79 11.51 8.46
CA ASP A 68 3.35 10.22 8.98
C ASP A 68 1.85 10.19 9.31
N ASN A 69 1.28 11.30 9.78
CA ASN A 69 -0.14 11.37 10.17
C ASN A 69 -1.09 11.27 8.99
N ASN A 70 -0.63 11.64 7.79
CA ASN A 70 -1.42 11.65 6.56
C ASN A 70 -0.81 10.74 5.48
N ARG A 71 0.17 9.90 5.84
CA ARG A 71 0.86 9.03 4.89
C ARG A 71 -0.05 7.93 4.38
N PHE A 72 -0.15 7.82 3.06
CA PHE A 72 -0.92 6.77 2.39
C PHE A 72 -0.04 6.01 1.40
N VAL A 73 -0.23 4.70 1.28
CA VAL A 73 0.51 3.88 0.30
C VAL A 73 -0.44 2.95 -0.43
N LEU A 74 -0.32 2.92 -1.76
CA LEU A 74 -0.91 1.89 -2.61
C LEU A 74 0.20 0.96 -3.10
N THR A 75 0.06 -0.34 -2.85
CA THR A 75 0.98 -1.39 -3.29
C THR A 75 0.32 -2.24 -4.36
N LEU A 76 0.93 -2.37 -5.54
CA LEU A 76 0.45 -3.20 -6.66
C LEU A 76 1.50 -4.21 -7.09
N PHE A 77 1.04 -5.38 -7.49
CA PHE A 77 1.87 -6.48 -7.94
C PHE A 77 1.65 -6.70 -9.43
N LEU A 78 2.72 -6.73 -10.21
CA LEU A 78 2.70 -7.26 -11.57
C LEU A 78 2.81 -8.78 -11.47
N ASP A 79 1.67 -9.43 -11.28
CA ASP A 79 1.58 -10.90 -11.26
C ASP A 79 0.86 -11.43 -12.52
N LYS A 80 0.76 -12.75 -12.62
CA LYS A 80 0.14 -13.45 -13.76
C LYS A 80 -1.35 -13.14 -14.00
N LYS A 81 -2.02 -12.44 -13.07
CA LYS A 81 -3.42 -12.05 -13.17
C LYS A 81 -3.62 -10.66 -13.76
N CYS A 82 -2.55 -9.88 -13.94
CA CYS A 82 -2.60 -8.65 -14.70
C CYS A 82 -2.72 -8.96 -16.20
N LYS A 83 -3.48 -8.16 -16.95
CA LYS A 83 -3.44 -8.18 -18.42
C LYS A 83 -2.05 -7.82 -18.94
N LEU A 84 -1.41 -6.82 -18.32
CA LEU A 84 -0.04 -6.46 -18.63
C LEU A 84 0.91 -7.49 -18.04
N GLN A 85 1.82 -8.01 -18.86
CA GLN A 85 2.83 -8.98 -18.45
C GLN A 85 4.26 -8.50 -18.74
N ASP A 86 4.42 -7.39 -19.46
CA ASP A 86 5.73 -6.80 -19.77
C ASP A 86 6.23 -5.96 -18.57
N PRO A 87 7.32 -6.36 -17.89
CA PRO A 87 7.83 -5.65 -16.73
C PRO A 87 8.39 -4.25 -17.04
N LYS A 88 8.96 -4.05 -18.24
CA LYS A 88 9.48 -2.74 -18.67
C LYS A 88 8.32 -1.78 -18.86
N LYS A 89 7.31 -2.21 -19.59
CA LYS A 89 6.09 -1.42 -19.83
C LYS A 89 5.33 -1.12 -18.54
N PHE A 90 5.32 -2.06 -17.58
CA PHE A 90 4.74 -1.82 -16.25
C PHE A 90 5.43 -0.68 -15.50
N ILE A 91 6.76 -0.64 -15.51
CA ILE A 91 7.54 0.45 -14.90
C ILE A 91 7.28 1.77 -15.64
N GLU A 92 7.29 1.76 -16.97
CA GLU A 92 7.02 2.95 -17.79
C GLU A 92 5.66 3.58 -17.47
N ILE A 93 4.59 2.77 -17.50
CA ILE A 93 3.23 3.21 -17.14
C ILE A 93 3.19 3.73 -15.71
N SER A 94 3.87 3.04 -14.78
CA SER A 94 3.88 3.44 -13.37
C SER A 94 4.59 4.78 -13.15
N LEU A 95 5.69 5.02 -13.87
CA LEU A 95 6.39 6.31 -13.86
C LEU A 95 5.54 7.40 -14.52
N ASP A 96 4.89 7.12 -15.65
CA ASP A 96 3.97 8.07 -16.29
C ASP A 96 2.88 8.51 -15.31
N LEU A 97 2.18 7.55 -14.72
CA LEU A 97 1.15 7.78 -13.71
C LEU A 97 1.66 8.65 -12.54
N PHE A 98 2.88 8.41 -12.07
CA PHE A 98 3.49 9.16 -10.99
C PHE A 98 3.79 10.62 -11.38
N TYR A 99 4.39 10.86 -12.54
CA TYR A 99 4.81 12.19 -12.98
C TYR A 99 3.67 13.03 -13.57
N THR A 100 2.67 12.40 -14.19
CA THR A 100 1.52 13.08 -14.82
C THR A 100 0.24 12.95 -14.02
N TYR A 101 0.34 12.68 -12.71
CA TYR A 101 -0.79 12.51 -11.81
C TYR A 101 -1.81 13.64 -11.93
N SER A 102 -3.08 13.29 -12.13
CA SER A 102 -4.22 14.22 -12.14
C SER A 102 -4.98 14.19 -10.82
N ASN A 103 -5.67 13.09 -10.54
CA ASN A 103 -6.44 12.84 -9.33
C ASN A 103 -6.49 11.33 -9.04
N PHE A 104 -6.92 10.98 -7.82
CA PHE A 104 -6.89 9.60 -7.33
C PHE A 104 -7.81 8.65 -8.11
N GLU A 105 -8.98 9.14 -8.53
CA GLU A 105 -9.96 8.31 -9.25
C GLU A 105 -9.46 7.93 -10.64
N ASP A 106 -9.01 8.91 -11.42
CA ASP A 106 -8.41 8.71 -12.74
C ASP A 106 -7.15 7.86 -12.65
N PHE A 107 -6.34 8.07 -11.62
CA PHE A 107 -5.14 7.27 -11.36
C PHE A 107 -5.47 5.78 -11.22
N LEU A 108 -6.48 5.43 -10.42
CA LEU A 108 -6.93 4.04 -10.28
C LEU A 108 -7.56 3.52 -11.58
N ASN A 109 -8.37 4.33 -12.28
CA ASN A 109 -8.96 3.95 -13.56
C ASN A 109 -7.91 3.59 -14.61
N ILE A 110 -6.80 4.33 -14.65
CA ILE A 110 -5.70 4.05 -15.58
C ILE A 110 -5.00 2.73 -15.20
N ILE A 111 -4.75 2.46 -13.92
CA ILE A 111 -4.17 1.20 -13.46
C ILE A 111 -5.08 0.03 -13.85
N ASP A 112 -6.37 0.12 -13.51
CA ASP A 112 -7.38 -0.89 -13.84
C ASP A 112 -7.39 -1.19 -15.34
N ASN A 113 -7.38 -0.16 -16.19
CA ASN A 113 -7.47 -0.33 -17.64
C ASN A 113 -6.16 -0.82 -18.29
N GLN A 114 -5.01 -0.24 -17.91
CA GLN A 114 -3.75 -0.47 -18.60
C GLN A 114 -2.93 -1.62 -18.03
N ILE A 115 -3.02 -1.86 -16.72
CA ILE A 115 -2.23 -2.88 -16.02
C ILE A 115 -3.09 -4.12 -15.75
N ILE A 116 -4.22 -3.95 -15.08
CA ILE A 116 -5.06 -5.08 -14.64
C ILE A 116 -5.89 -5.64 -15.80
N GLY A 117 -6.45 -4.76 -16.64
CA GLY A 117 -7.26 -5.09 -17.80
C GLY A 117 -8.78 -5.04 -17.56
N SER A 118 -9.23 -4.66 -16.36
CA SER A 118 -10.63 -4.55 -15.96
C SER A 118 -10.77 -3.62 -14.76
N GLU A 119 -11.97 -3.07 -14.55
CA GLU A 119 -12.30 -2.37 -13.30
C GLU A 119 -12.15 -3.33 -12.11
N TYR A 120 -11.35 -2.96 -11.12
CA TYR A 120 -10.92 -3.90 -10.08
C TYR A 120 -10.56 -3.25 -8.75
N LEU A 121 -9.68 -2.25 -8.75
CA LEU A 121 -9.18 -1.67 -7.51
C LEU A 121 -10.31 -1.00 -6.71
N LEU A 122 -10.37 -1.32 -5.42
CA LEU A 122 -11.33 -0.82 -4.43
C LEU A 122 -12.80 -1.15 -4.69
N LEU A 123 -13.10 -2.02 -5.67
CA LEU A 123 -14.45 -2.56 -5.85
C LEU A 123 -14.81 -3.63 -4.82
N ASN A 124 -13.81 -4.35 -4.33
CA ASN A 124 -13.99 -5.45 -3.38
C ASN A 124 -13.65 -5.00 -1.96
N GLN A 125 -14.29 -5.64 -0.98
CA GLN A 125 -13.94 -5.43 0.42
C GLN A 125 -12.53 -5.93 0.75
N THR A 126 -11.95 -5.37 1.80
CA THR A 126 -10.67 -5.82 2.34
C THR A 126 -10.75 -7.29 2.76
N ASP A 127 -9.76 -8.10 2.39
CA ASP A 127 -9.67 -9.52 2.76
C ASP A 127 -9.04 -9.73 4.14
N SER A 128 -8.07 -8.89 4.50
CA SER A 128 -7.39 -8.94 5.80
C SER A 128 -6.75 -7.60 6.17
N ILE A 129 -6.63 -7.37 7.47
CA ILE A 129 -6.01 -6.19 8.06
C ILE A 129 -4.83 -6.65 8.90
N ASN A 130 -3.68 -6.05 8.63
CA ASN A 130 -2.44 -6.27 9.34
C ASN A 130 -1.93 -4.97 9.94
N LEU A 131 -1.18 -5.10 11.03
CA LEU A 131 -0.27 -4.05 11.46
C LEU A 131 1.10 -4.33 10.84
N GLY A 132 1.58 -3.40 10.01
CA GLY A 132 2.87 -3.46 9.36
C GLY A 132 3.67 -2.19 9.61
N VAL A 133 4.92 -2.16 9.16
CA VAL A 133 5.78 -0.98 9.29
C VAL A 133 5.98 -0.34 7.91
N PHE A 134 6.00 0.98 7.87
CA PHE A 134 6.21 1.72 6.62
C PHE A 134 7.65 1.61 6.11
N ASN A 135 8.63 1.52 7.01
CA ASN A 135 10.04 1.33 6.70
C ASN A 135 10.54 -0.03 7.23
N TYR A 136 11.40 -0.68 6.45
CA TYR A 136 12.11 -1.93 6.71
C TYR A 136 12.17 -2.41 8.17
N TRP A 137 11.71 -3.65 8.33
CA TRP A 137 11.89 -4.53 9.49
C TRP A 137 10.97 -4.24 10.69
N LEU A 138 10.19 -5.27 11.03
CA LEU A 138 9.98 -5.61 12.43
C LEU A 138 10.84 -6.83 12.76
N SER A 139 11.46 -6.83 13.93
CA SER A 139 11.91 -8.05 14.63
C SER A 139 10.73 -8.94 15.07
N VAL A 140 9.51 -8.41 15.02
CA VAL A 140 8.24 -9.02 15.42
C VAL A 140 7.32 -9.00 14.20
N GLY A 141 7.14 -10.11 13.48
CA GLY A 141 6.42 -10.14 12.19
C GLY A 141 5.05 -9.43 12.20
N PRO A 142 4.50 -9.09 11.01
CA PRO A 142 3.26 -8.33 10.90
C PRO A 142 2.15 -8.95 11.76
N VAL A 143 1.42 -8.10 12.49
CA VAL A 143 0.32 -8.58 13.35
C VAL A 143 -0.90 -8.77 12.50
N ASP A 144 -1.46 -9.98 12.44
CA ASP A 144 -2.79 -10.20 11.89
C ASP A 144 -3.84 -9.62 12.86
N LEU A 145 -4.53 -8.55 12.45
CA LEU A 145 -5.56 -7.91 13.27
C LEU A 145 -6.94 -8.48 12.97
N TRP A 146 -7.26 -8.68 11.68
CA TRP A 146 -8.57 -9.17 11.25
C TRP A 146 -8.50 -9.84 9.86
N SER A 147 -9.40 -10.78 9.59
CA SER A 147 -9.64 -11.33 8.25
C SER A 147 -11.13 -11.44 7.92
N LYS A 148 -11.48 -11.47 6.62
CA LYS A 148 -12.87 -11.61 6.14
C LYS A 148 -13.62 -12.86 6.61
N LYS A 149 -12.92 -13.83 7.20
CA LYS A 149 -13.50 -15.04 7.81
C LYS A 149 -13.96 -14.80 9.25
N GLU A 150 -13.64 -13.66 9.84
CA GLU A 150 -13.95 -13.28 11.21
C GLU A 150 -15.07 -12.21 11.24
N ILE A 151 -15.95 -12.29 12.23
CA ILE A 151 -16.88 -11.19 12.53
C ILE A 151 -16.05 -10.00 13.05
N TYR A 152 -16.25 -8.83 12.48
CA TYR A 152 -15.59 -7.61 12.94
C TYR A 152 -15.97 -7.28 14.38
N ASP A 153 -14.96 -7.09 15.22
CA ASP A 153 -15.08 -6.71 16.61
C ASP A 153 -13.84 -5.89 16.98
N PHE A 154 -14.04 -4.60 17.25
CA PHE A 154 -12.94 -3.69 17.50
C PHE A 154 -12.21 -3.98 18.82
N GLU A 155 -12.90 -4.52 19.83
CA GLU A 155 -12.26 -4.88 21.10
C GLU A 155 -11.31 -6.06 20.94
N LYS A 156 -11.60 -6.99 20.02
CA LYS A 156 -10.63 -8.05 19.65
C LYS A 156 -9.39 -7.47 18.97
N ILE A 157 -9.55 -6.48 18.10
CA ILE A 157 -8.40 -5.79 17.48
C ILE A 157 -7.56 -5.08 18.55
N LYS A 158 -8.19 -4.33 19.46
CA LYS A 158 -7.48 -3.69 20.59
C LYS A 158 -6.72 -4.70 21.43
N SER A 159 -7.35 -5.83 21.76
CA SER A 159 -6.74 -6.90 22.55
C SER A 159 -5.51 -7.51 21.86
N LYS A 160 -5.59 -7.76 20.54
CA LYS A 160 -4.45 -8.26 19.74
C LYS A 160 -3.27 -7.29 19.73
N ILE A 161 -3.52 -5.98 19.76
CA ILE A 161 -2.46 -4.95 19.82
C ILE A 161 -1.88 -4.87 21.23
N LYS A 162 -2.72 -4.74 22.26
CA LYS A 162 -2.30 -4.60 23.67
C LYS A 162 -1.54 -5.79 24.23
N THR A 163 -1.77 -6.98 23.68
CA THR A 163 -1.00 -8.19 24.05
C THR A 163 0.43 -8.19 23.50
N ARG A 164 0.80 -7.16 22.72
CA ARG A 164 2.14 -6.95 22.13
C ARG A 164 2.62 -5.52 22.44
N PRO A 165 3.11 -5.25 23.65
CA PRO A 165 3.51 -3.90 24.08
C PRO A 165 4.52 -3.22 23.14
N GLU A 166 5.40 -3.99 22.53
CA GLU A 166 6.39 -3.55 21.53
C GLU A 166 5.77 -3.05 20.21
N ILE A 167 4.48 -3.32 20.01
CA ILE A 167 3.68 -2.89 18.86
C ILE A 167 2.75 -1.76 19.28
N GLU A 168 2.19 -1.81 20.48
CA GLU A 168 1.43 -0.68 21.04
C GLU A 168 2.30 0.59 21.14
N ARG A 169 3.59 0.42 21.46
CA ARG A 169 4.58 1.50 21.55
C ARG A 169 5.97 1.04 21.08
N THR A 170 6.57 1.78 20.16
CA THR A 170 7.92 1.48 19.65
C THR A 170 8.71 2.76 19.33
N ASP A 171 10.00 2.79 19.62
CA ASP A 171 10.94 3.85 19.21
C ASP A 171 11.63 3.54 17.87
N LEU A 172 11.37 2.37 17.29
CA LEU A 172 12.08 1.88 16.12
C LEU A 172 11.57 2.52 14.82
N ASN A 173 10.34 2.18 14.44
CA ASN A 173 9.82 2.52 13.12
C ASN A 173 8.35 2.92 13.16
N TYR A 174 7.95 3.76 12.20
CA TYR A 174 6.56 4.15 12.01
C TYR A 174 5.70 2.97 11.52
N GLN A 175 4.63 2.69 12.25
CA GLN A 175 3.71 1.59 11.96
C GLN A 175 2.47 2.09 11.19
N GLY A 176 1.90 1.20 10.37
CA GLY A 176 0.71 1.45 9.57
C GLY A 176 -0.24 0.27 9.57
N LEU A 177 -1.52 0.55 9.33
CA LEU A 177 -2.50 -0.48 9.00
C LEU A 177 -2.36 -0.85 7.53
N LEU A 178 -2.03 -2.11 7.26
CA LEU A 178 -1.98 -2.70 5.94
C LEU A 178 -3.28 -3.47 5.68
N PHE A 179 -4.10 -2.92 4.81
CA PHE A 179 -5.29 -3.55 4.25
C PHE A 179 -4.88 -4.32 2.99
N ARG A 180 -5.24 -5.60 2.94
CA ARG A 180 -4.88 -6.49 1.83
C ARG A 180 -6.12 -6.95 1.09
N PHE A 181 -6.01 -7.04 -0.23
CA PHE A 181 -7.11 -7.39 -1.11
C PHE A 181 -6.72 -8.59 -1.98
N ASN A 182 -7.71 -9.45 -2.27
CA ASN A 182 -7.55 -10.68 -3.04
C ASN A 182 -6.42 -11.60 -2.53
N VAL A 183 -6.30 -11.74 -1.21
CA VAL A 183 -5.29 -12.58 -0.54
C VAL A 183 -5.42 -14.04 -0.96
N SER A 184 -6.66 -14.51 -1.15
CA SER A 184 -6.92 -15.89 -1.60
C SER A 184 -6.64 -16.10 -3.08
N GLY A 185 -6.44 -15.03 -3.86
CA GLY A 185 -6.27 -15.11 -5.30
C GLY A 185 -7.46 -15.76 -6.01
N ILE A 186 -8.69 -15.53 -5.54
CA ILE A 186 -9.89 -16.09 -6.20
C ILE A 186 -10.43 -15.12 -7.24
N LEU A 187 -10.28 -13.82 -7.04
CA LEU A 187 -10.76 -12.81 -7.98
C LEU A 187 -9.81 -12.66 -9.18
N ASP A 188 -10.37 -12.29 -10.33
CA ASP A 188 -9.65 -11.97 -11.55
C ASP A 188 -9.04 -10.57 -11.44
N GLY A 189 -7.80 -10.53 -10.96
CA GLY A 189 -6.98 -9.35 -10.74
C GLY A 189 -5.90 -9.61 -9.69
N PRO A 190 -4.87 -8.77 -9.60
CA PRO A 190 -3.70 -9.04 -8.76
C PRO A 190 -4.04 -8.92 -7.27
N TYR A 191 -3.17 -9.49 -6.45
CA TYR A 191 -3.10 -9.09 -5.04
C TYR A 191 -2.63 -7.62 -4.95
N TYR A 192 -3.25 -6.84 -4.07
CA TYR A 192 -2.82 -5.47 -3.79
C TYR A 192 -3.03 -5.09 -2.33
N GLY A 193 -2.40 -3.99 -1.91
CA GLY A 193 -2.48 -3.51 -0.54
C GLY A 193 -2.60 -2.00 -0.44
N ILE A 194 -3.22 -1.55 0.64
CA ILE A 194 -3.27 -0.15 1.06
C ILE A 194 -2.70 -0.03 2.46
N LYS A 195 -1.76 0.90 2.67
CA LYS A 195 -1.30 1.27 4.01
C LYS A 195 -1.86 2.62 4.41
N THR A 196 -2.31 2.72 5.65
CA THR A 196 -2.83 3.96 6.24
C THR A 196 -2.19 4.23 7.61
N PRO A 197 -2.25 5.48 8.08
CA PRO A 197 -1.72 5.87 9.39
C PRO A 197 -2.44 5.19 10.55
N CYS A 198 -1.71 4.78 11.57
CA CYS A 198 -2.31 4.21 12.79
C CYS A 198 -1.65 4.62 14.10
N CYS A 199 -0.59 5.44 14.05
CA CYS A 199 0.16 5.87 15.23
C CYS A 199 0.22 7.39 15.34
N ASN A 200 0.59 7.86 16.53
CA ASN A 200 1.04 9.22 16.81
C ASN A 200 2.49 9.19 17.31
N LYS A 201 3.23 10.27 17.04
CA LYS A 201 4.56 10.46 17.62
C LYS A 201 4.44 11.11 19.00
N ILE A 202 4.99 10.47 20.03
CA ILE A 202 5.05 10.97 21.40
C ILE A 202 6.51 10.90 21.86
N GLY A 203 7.19 12.05 21.87
CA GLY A 203 8.64 12.09 22.08
C GLY A 203 9.39 11.33 20.98
N ASN A 204 10.14 10.31 21.37
CA ASN A 204 10.85 9.43 20.43
C ASN A 204 10.00 8.23 19.99
N ASP A 205 8.87 7.98 20.65
CA ASP A 205 8.07 6.79 20.43
C ASP A 205 6.96 7.02 19.40
N TRP A 206 6.66 5.98 18.64
CA TRP A 206 5.42 5.79 17.92
C TRP A 206 4.46 5.00 18.81
N VAL A 207 3.29 5.57 19.07
CA VAL A 207 2.25 4.97 19.92
C VAL A 207 0.99 4.77 19.08
N ILE A 208 0.37 3.59 19.19
CA ILE A 208 -0.87 3.29 18.50
C ILE A 208 -1.97 4.26 18.91
N ASP A 209 -2.62 4.83 17.89
CA ASP A 209 -3.82 5.64 18.04
C ASP A 209 -5.03 4.77 17.71
N PHE A 210 -5.73 4.32 18.74
CA PHE A 210 -6.89 3.45 18.57
C PHE A 210 -8.04 4.13 17.81
N ASP A 211 -8.17 5.45 17.88
CA ASP A 211 -9.22 6.17 17.14
C ASP A 211 -8.91 6.15 15.64
N LYS A 212 -7.63 6.36 15.26
CA LYS A 212 -7.20 6.16 13.86
C LYS A 212 -7.39 4.72 13.41
N VAL A 213 -7.03 3.75 14.25
CA VAL A 213 -7.19 2.32 13.92
C VAL A 213 -8.66 1.99 13.64
N GLU A 214 -9.57 2.44 14.52
CA GLU A 214 -11.00 2.22 14.35
C GLU A 214 -11.53 2.90 13.10
N TYR A 215 -11.19 4.17 12.91
CA TYR A 215 -11.61 4.98 11.76
C TYR A 215 -11.24 4.30 10.44
N TRP A 216 -9.95 3.99 10.24
CA TRP A 216 -9.49 3.39 8.99
C TRP A 216 -10.05 1.99 8.79
N THR A 217 -10.17 1.21 9.86
CA THR A 217 -10.75 -0.13 9.77
C THR A 217 -12.20 -0.07 9.33
N LYS A 218 -13.03 0.76 9.97
CA LYS A 218 -14.44 0.92 9.59
C LYS A 218 -14.58 1.42 8.15
N LEU A 219 -13.79 2.43 7.78
CA LEU A 219 -13.81 2.99 6.44
C LEU A 219 -13.49 1.93 5.37
N MET A 220 -12.43 1.14 5.57
CA MET A 220 -11.94 0.13 4.61
C MET A 220 -12.80 -1.15 4.58
N LEU A 221 -13.57 -1.42 5.65
CA LEU A 221 -14.56 -2.50 5.68
C LEU A 221 -15.94 -2.05 5.21
N GLY A 222 -16.19 -0.74 5.10
CA GLY A 222 -17.47 -0.18 4.67
C GLY A 222 -18.57 -0.26 5.72
N ILE A 223 -18.21 -0.22 7.01
CA ILE A 223 -19.11 -0.32 8.17
C ILE A 223 -19.20 0.98 8.97
#